data_AF-A0A942AZ84-F1
#
_entry.id   AF-A0A942AZ84-F1
#
_cell.length_a   1.000
_cell.length_b   1.000
_cell.length_c   1.000
_cell.angle_alpha   90.00
_cell.angle_beta   90.00
_cell.angle_gamma   90.00
#
_symmetry.space_group_name_H-M   'P 1'
#
loop_
_entity.id
_entity.type
_entity.pdbx_description
1 polymer ?
#
loop_
_entity_poly.entity_id
_entity_poly.type
_entity_poly.pdbx_seq_one_letter_code
_entity_poly.pdbx_strand_id
1 'polypeptide(L)' 'MRRNIIRKIIVHGVDEAEIYVLAGRVSEFHVSVIERKLNQTNLTTEQKVAVIDRIIDSLKSREADGIIK' A
#
# COMPACT_ATOMS: atom_id res chain seq x y z
N MET A 1 -27.64 -11.50 40.25
CA MET A 1 -27.03 -11.08 38.96
C MET A 1 -25.52 -10.96 39.14
N ARG A 2 -24.71 -11.78 38.46
CA ARG A 2 -23.25 -11.64 38.50
C ARG A 2 -22.86 -10.41 37.68
N ARG A 3 -22.28 -9.39 38.33
CA ARG A 3 -21.69 -8.24 37.64
C ARG A 3 -20.43 -8.74 36.92
N ASN A 4 -20.45 -8.79 35.59
CA ASN A 4 -19.26 -9.05 34.80
C ASN A 4 -18.33 -7.84 34.95
N ILE A 5 -17.36 -7.94 35.87
CA ILE A 5 -16.33 -6.93 36.07
C ILE A 5 -15.17 -7.33 35.16
N ILE A 6 -15.01 -6.60 34.05
CA ILE A 6 -13.83 -6.75 33.19
C ILE A 6 -12.60 -6.42 34.04
N ARG A 7 -11.73 -7.41 34.25
CA ARG A 7 -10.58 -7.29 35.15
C ARG A 7 -9.39 -6.56 34.51
N LYS A 8 -9.23 -6.69 33.18
CA LYS A 8 -8.12 -6.08 32.43
C LYS A 8 -8.44 -6.10 30.94
N ILE A 9 -8.24 -4.96 30.28
CA ILE A 9 -8.19 -4.87 28.82
C ILE A 9 -6.72 -4.65 28.46
N ILE A 10 -6.18 -5.48 27.57
CA ILE A 10 -4.82 -5.32 27.03
C ILE A 10 -4.99 -4.97 25.56
N VAL A 11 -4.72 -3.70 25.24
CA VAL A 11 -4.70 -3.23 23.86
C VAL A 11 -3.28 -3.40 23.34
N HIS A 12 -3.13 -4.21 22.29
CA HIS A 12 -1.86 -4.31 21.57
C HIS A 12 -1.87 -3.20 20.52
N GLY A 13 -1.21 -2.09 20.83
CA GLY A 13 -0.90 -1.07 19.83
C GLY A 13 0.29 -1.54 19.02
N VAL A 14 0.14 -1.59 17.70
CA VAL A 14 1.30 -1.66 16.80
C VAL A 14 1.94 -0.28 16.84
N ASP A 15 3.26 -0.22 17.05
CA ASP A 15 3.97 1.05 17.03
C ASP A 15 3.83 1.68 15.62
N GLU A 16 3.59 2.98 15.54
CA GLU A 16 3.48 3.67 14.24
C GLU A 16 4.73 3.44 13.39
N ALA A 17 5.90 3.33 14.04
CA ALA A 17 7.15 2.98 13.41
C ALA A 17 7.09 1.62 12.65
N GLU A 18 6.45 0.61 13.22
CA GLU A 18 6.31 -0.71 12.57
C GLU A 18 5.38 -0.65 11.35
N ILE A 19 4.35 0.21 11.39
CA ILE A 19 3.45 0.45 10.26
C ILE A 19 4.21 1.09 9.08
N TYR A 20 5.05 2.10 9.34
CA TYR A 20 5.85 2.72 8.27
C TYR A 20 6.85 1.75 7.65
N VAL A 21 7.49 0.90 8.46
CA VAL A 21 8.40 -0.15 7.96
C VAL A 21 7.65 -1.14 7.06
N LEU A 22 6.46 -1.58 7.47
CA LEU A 22 5.63 -2.47 6.65
C LEU A 22 5.19 -1.79 5.35
N ALA A 23 4.74 -0.54 5.42
CA ALA A 23 4.32 0.24 4.25
C ALA A 23 5.46 0.41 3.24
N GLY A 24 6.70 0.64 3.71
CA GLY A 24 7.89 0.67 2.87
C GLY A 24 8.11 -0.64 2.12
N ARG A 25 8.07 -1.78 2.83
CA ARG A 25 8.24 -3.12 2.23
C ARG A 25 7.15 -3.46 1.22
N VAL A 26 5.91 -3.07 1.49
CA VAL A 26 4.78 -3.26 0.57
C VAL A 26 4.97 -2.40 -0.69
N SER A 27 5.45 -1.16 -0.54
CA SER A 27 5.75 -0.28 -1.66
C SER A 27 6.86 -0.85 -2.55
N GLU A 28 7.97 -1.32 -1.95
CA GLU A 28 9.06 -2.01 -2.67
C GLU A 28 8.55 -3.24 -3.43
N PHE A 29 7.69 -4.05 -2.79
CA PHE A 29 7.08 -5.21 -3.42
C PHE A 29 6.26 -4.80 -4.65
N HIS A 30 5.41 -3.77 -4.54
CA HIS A 30 4.63 -3.29 -5.68
C HIS A 30 5.50 -2.82 -6.85
N VAL A 31 6.58 -2.09 -6.58
CA VAL A 31 7.55 -1.66 -7.60
C VAL A 31 8.14 -2.89 -8.32
N SER A 32 8.58 -3.91 -7.57
CA SER A 32 9.16 -5.11 -8.15
C SER A 32 8.19 -5.87 -9.08
N VAL A 33 6.90 -5.89 -8.72
CA VAL A 33 5.85 -6.54 -9.51
C VAL A 33 5.58 -5.76 -10.79
N ILE A 34 5.49 -4.43 -10.71
CA ILE A 34 5.27 -3.57 -11.87
C ILE A 34 6.44 -3.69 -12.84
N GLU A 35 7.67 -3.58 -12.35
CA GLU A 35 8.88 -3.72 -13.17
C GLU A 35 8.94 -5.07 -13.87
N ARG A 36 8.73 -6.17 -13.13
CA ARG A 36 8.73 -7.51 -13.72
C ARG A 36 7.66 -7.65 -14.80
N LYS A 37 6.46 -7.14 -14.57
CA LYS A 37 5.37 -7.17 -15.56
C LYS A 37 5.73 -6.36 -16.80
N LEU A 38 6.23 -5.13 -16.66
CA LEU A 38 6.63 -4.29 -17.79
C LEU A 38 7.75 -4.94 -18.60
N ASN A 39 8.71 -5.59 -17.95
CA ASN A 39 9.80 -6.29 -18.63
C ASN A 39 9.36 -7.58 -19.34
N GLN A 40 8.27 -8.20 -18.91
CA GLN A 40 7.66 -9.35 -19.58
C GLN A 40 6.78 -8.97 -20.78
N THR A 41 6.52 -7.68 -20.99
CA THR A 41 5.75 -7.20 -22.15
C THR A 41 6.66 -6.74 -23.28
N ASN A 42 6.20 -6.91 -24.52
CA ASN A 42 6.85 -6.37 -25.73
C ASN A 42 6.53 -4.88 -25.96
N LEU A 43 6.32 -4.11 -24.89
CA LEU A 43 6.07 -2.67 -24.98
C LEU A 43 7.37 -1.92 -25.30
N THR A 44 7.26 -0.86 -26.10
CA THR A 44 8.37 0.09 -26.27
C THR A 44 8.61 0.86 -24.98
N THR A 45 9.78 1.51 -24.87
CA THR A 45 10.12 2.31 -23.69
C THR A 45 9.07 3.41 -23.43
N GLU A 46 8.61 4.08 -24.47
CA GLU A 46 7.60 5.15 -24.39
C GLU A 46 6.26 4.61 -23.88
N GLN A 47 5.87 3.42 -24.32
CA GLN A 47 4.65 2.76 -23.86
C GLN A 47 4.76 2.31 -22.40
N LYS A 48 5.94 1.82 -21.97
CA LYS A 48 6.19 1.47 -20.56
C LYS A 48 6.07 2.71 -19.67
N VAL A 49 6.64 3.84 -20.09
CA VAL A 49 6.52 5.13 -19.39
C VAL A 49 5.05 5.56 -19.28
N ALA A 50 4.30 5.51 -20.38
CA ALA A 50 2.88 5.87 -20.36
C ALA A 50 2.03 4.98 -19.42
N VAL A 51 2.38 3.69 -19.28
CA VAL A 51 1.73 2.80 -18.31
C VAL A 51 2.06 3.22 -16.88
N ILE A 52 3.33 3.57 -16.59
CA ILE A 52 3.74 4.06 -15.27
C ILE A 52 2.99 5.36 -14.93
N ASP A 53 2.93 6.32 -15.86
CA ASP A 53 2.20 7.57 -15.65
C ASP A 53 0.73 7.33 -15.30
N ARG A 54 0.08 6.41 -16.03
CA ARG A 54 -1.31 6.04 -15.76
C ARG A 54 -1.51 5.37 -14.39
N ILE A 55 -0.54 4.58 -13.93
CA ILE A 55 -0.56 3.99 -12.58
C ILE A 55 -0.46 5.10 -11.54
N ILE A 56 0.45 6.07 -11.73
CA ILE A 56 0.62 7.22 -10.83
C ILE A 56 -0.65 8.06 -10.77
N ASP A 57 -1.26 8.37 -11.91
CA ASP A 57 -2.51 9.15 -11.96
C ASP A 57 -3.66 8.44 -11.25
N SER A 58 -3.76 7.11 -11.41
CA SER A 58 -4.74 6.30 -10.69
C SER A 58 -4.52 6.34 -9.17
N LEU A 59 -3.27 6.27 -8.72
CA LEU A 59 -2.95 6.38 -7.29
C LEU A 59 -3.30 7.76 -6.72
N LYS A 60 -2.96 8.84 -7.44
CA LYS A 60 -3.30 10.22 -7.04
C LYS A 60 -4.82 10.46 -7.02
N SER A 61 -5.56 9.92 -7.98
CA SER A 61 -7.02 10.01 -7.98
C SER A 61 -7.61 9.37 -6.73
N ARG A 62 -7.08 8.21 -6.31
CA ARG A 62 -7.55 7.50 -5.12
C ARG A 62 -7.18 8.19 -3.82
N GLU A 63 -6.09 8.95 -3.80
CA GLU A 63 -5.75 9.86 -2.70
C GLU A 63 -6.74 11.03 -2.63
N ALA A 64 -7.05 11.65 -3.77
CA ALA A 64 -8.04 12.73 -3.87
C ALA A 64 -9.45 12.28 -3.44
N ASP A 65 -9.82 11.03 -3.75
CA ASP A 65 -11.09 10.42 -3.34
C ASP A 65 -11.11 9.98 -1.85
N GLY A 66 -10.01 10.18 -1.12
CA GLY A 66 -9.89 9.81 0.30
C GLY A 66 -9.85 8.30 0.57
N ILE A 67 -9.65 7.49 -0.47
CA ILE A 67 -9.50 6.03 -0.38
C ILE A 67 -8.11 5.67 0.15
N ILE A 68 -7.11 6.48 -0.21
CA ILE A 68 -5.75 6.42 0.34
C ILE A 68 -5.61 7.62 1.27
N LYS A 69 -5.26 7.38 2.53
CA LYS A 69 -4.99 8.39 3.56
C LYS A 69 -3.51 8.43 3.87
#